data_AF-A0A934FKX4-F1
#
_entry.id   AF-A0A934FKX4-F1
#
_cell.length_a   1.000
_cell.length_b   1.000
_cell.length_c   1.000
_cell.angle_alpha   90.00
_cell.angle_beta   90.00
_cell.angle_gamma   90.00
#
_symmetry.space_group_name_H-M   'P 1'
#
loop_
_entity.id
_entity.type
_entity.pdbx_description
1 polymer ?
#
loop_
_entity_poly.entity_id
_entity_poly.type
_entity_poly.pdbx_seq_one_letter_code
_entity_poly.pdbx_strand_id
1 'polypeptide(L)'
;MKRWWFSLLLLAGYLATFHLWLLVPLQSVPLTGVAATWALAFIAWRAKVTGYFVNRYDRLFHALVILDVLLEAFIPLHEGYGFYGCAAGFALTVGSYRAWAMRPAAAVCDSRPLQ
;
A
#
# COMPACT_ATOMS: atom_id res chain seq x y z
N MET A 1 14.00 -7.51 -6.98
CA MET A 1 13.07 -6.35 -7.08
C MET A 1 11.65 -6.71 -7.56
N LYS A 2 11.44 -7.62 -8.53
CA LYS A 2 10.10 -8.04 -9.02
C LYS A 2 9.12 -8.58 -7.95
N ARG A 3 9.58 -8.91 -6.73
CA ARG A 3 8.70 -9.41 -5.65
C ARG A 3 8.07 -8.30 -4.81
N TRP A 4 8.61 -7.08 -4.85
CA TRP A 4 8.20 -5.96 -4.00
C TRP A 4 7.86 -4.69 -4.79
N TRP A 5 7.99 -4.73 -6.12
CA TRP A 5 7.85 -3.55 -6.97
C TRP A 5 6.54 -2.81 -6.74
N PHE A 6 5.42 -3.54 -6.61
CA PHE A 6 4.11 -2.90 -6.45
C PHE A 6 3.97 -2.29 -5.06
N SER A 7 4.47 -2.94 -4.00
CA SER A 7 4.45 -2.37 -2.65
C SER A 7 5.31 -1.10 -2.57
N LEU A 8 6.48 -1.09 -3.21
CA LEU A 8 7.33 0.09 -3.30
C LEU A 8 6.69 1.22 -4.13
N LEU A 9 6.07 0.87 -5.26
CA LEU A 9 5.38 1.84 -6.10
C LEU A 9 4.17 2.43 -5.37
N LEU A 10 3.39 1.60 -4.66
CA LEU A 10 2.25 2.05 -3.88
C LEU A 10 2.70 3.00 -2.75
N LEU A 11 3.78 2.68 -2.04
CA LEU A 11 4.35 3.56 -1.02
C LEU A 11 4.86 4.89 -1.62
N ALA A 12 5.57 4.83 -2.75
CA ALA A 12 6.05 6.03 -3.44
C ALA A 12 4.89 6.89 -3.96
N GLY A 13 3.86 6.26 -4.54
CA GLY A 13 2.65 6.92 -5.01
C GLY A 13 1.84 7.55 -3.88
N TYR A 14 1.74 6.88 -2.74
CA TYR A 14 1.17 7.42 -1.51
C TYR A 14 1.90 8.71 -1.10
N LEU A 15 3.22 8.62 -0.86
CA LEU A 15 4.01 9.77 -0.43
C LEU A 15 3.95 10.92 -1.43
N ALA A 16 4.05 10.63 -2.73
CA ALA A 16 3.98 11.64 -3.78
C ALA A 16 2.60 12.35 -3.82
N THR A 17 1.51 11.60 -3.63
CA THR A 17 0.15 12.17 -3.61
C THR A 17 -0.01 13.14 -2.45
N PHE A 18 0.38 12.73 -1.24
CA PHE A 18 0.29 13.57 -0.05
C PHE A 18 1.23 14.79 -0.11
N HIS A 19 2.43 14.65 -0.69
CA HIS A 19 3.29 15.81 -0.92
C HIS A 19 2.70 16.78 -1.93
N LEU A 20 2.06 16.27 -3.00
CA LEU A 20 1.38 17.12 -3.96
C LEU A 20 0.24 17.91 -3.30
N TRP A 21 -0.48 17.31 -2.36
CA TRP A 21 -1.55 17.98 -1.62
C TRP A 21 -1.08 19.13 -0.73
N LEU A 22 0.19 19.16 -0.33
CA LEU A 22 0.79 20.32 0.34
C LEU A 22 1.00 21.51 -0.60
N LEU A 23 1.01 21.29 -1.92
CA LEU A 23 1.34 22.29 -2.93
C LEU A 23 0.12 22.81 -3.70
N VAL A 24 -0.99 22.06 -3.70
CA VAL A 24 -2.20 22.41 -4.45
C VAL A 24 -3.26 23.05 -3.54
N PRO A 25 -4.17 23.87 -4.10
CA PRO A 25 -5.29 24.41 -3.33
C PRO A 25 -6.19 23.28 -2.80
N LEU A 26 -6.75 23.46 -1.60
CA LEU A 26 -7.65 22.49 -0.95
C LEU A 26 -8.81 22.05 -1.87
N GLN A 27 -9.32 22.95 -2.71
CA GLN A 27 -10.40 22.70 -3.67
C GLN A 27 -10.03 21.67 -4.75
N SER A 28 -8.74 21.50 -5.04
CA SER A 28 -8.21 20.56 -6.04
C SER A 28 -7.89 19.19 -5.45
N VAL A 29 -7.88 19.05 -4.12
CA VAL A 29 -7.52 17.80 -3.44
C VAL A 29 -8.50 16.66 -3.74
N PRO A 30 -9.84 16.84 -3.70
CA PRO A 30 -10.76 15.78 -4.07
C PRO A 30 -10.56 15.28 -5.51
N LEU A 31 -10.33 16.19 -6.47
CA LEU A 31 -10.11 15.84 -7.87
C LEU A 31 -8.80 15.05 -8.06
N THR A 32 -7.70 15.56 -7.49
CA THR A 32 -6.40 14.89 -7.58
C THR A 32 -6.37 13.57 -6.81
N GLY A 33 -7.12 13.44 -5.71
CA GLY A 33 -7.25 12.20 -4.96
C GLY A 33 -8.08 11.13 -5.65
N VAL A 34 -9.17 11.51 -6.31
CA VAL A 34 -9.90 10.59 -7.21
C VAL A 34 -8.97 10.14 -8.34
N ALA A 35 -8.26 11.06 -8.98
CA ALA A 35 -7.31 10.71 -10.05
C ALA A 35 -6.19 9.77 -9.58
N ALA A 36 -5.58 10.05 -8.42
CA ALA A 36 -4.56 9.20 -7.80
C ALA A 36 -5.11 7.82 -7.45
N THR A 37 -6.32 7.75 -6.87
CA THR A 37 -7.00 6.50 -6.55
C THR A 37 -7.21 5.65 -7.80
N TRP A 38 -7.71 6.24 -8.89
CA TRP A 38 -7.88 5.54 -10.16
C TRP A 38 -6.55 5.02 -10.72
N ALA A 39 -5.50 5.83 -10.68
CA ALA A 39 -4.17 5.42 -11.12
C ALA A 39 -3.63 4.24 -10.29
N LEU A 40 -3.70 4.31 -8.96
CA LEU A 40 -3.25 3.25 -8.06
C LEU A 40 -4.09 1.98 -8.21
N ALA A 41 -5.42 2.11 -8.37
CA ALA A 41 -6.32 1.00 -8.63
C ALA A 41 -6.03 0.30 -9.96
N PHE A 42 -5.72 1.06 -11.02
CA PHE A 42 -5.31 0.50 -12.30
C PHE A 42 -4.00 -0.31 -12.16
N ILE A 43 -3.01 0.22 -11.44
CA ILE A 43 -1.75 -0.49 -11.19
C ILE A 43 -2.00 -1.73 -10.32
N ALA A 44 -2.86 -1.65 -9.30
CA ALA A 44 -3.25 -2.80 -8.49
C ALA A 44 -3.95 -3.89 -9.30
N TRP A 45 -4.79 -3.49 -10.27
CA TRP A 45 -5.41 -4.41 -11.21
C TRP A 45 -4.38 -5.10 -12.10
N ARG A 46 -3.41 -4.36 -12.65
CA ARG A 46 -2.28 -4.94 -13.39
C ARG A 46 -1.49 -5.93 -12.53
N ALA A 47 -1.17 -5.55 -11.28
CA ALA A 47 -0.50 -6.43 -10.33
C ALA A 47 -1.32 -7.72 -10.07
N LYS A 48 -2.65 -7.62 -9.95
CA LYS A 48 -3.56 -8.77 -9.83
C LYS A 48 -3.48 -9.70 -11.04
N VAL A 49 -3.57 -9.16 -12.26
CA VAL A 49 -3.53 -9.97 -13.50
C VAL A 49 -2.18 -10.68 -13.65
N THR A 50 -1.09 -10.07 -13.19
CA THR A 50 0.25 -10.68 -13.21
C THR A 50 0.53 -11.66 -12.06
N GLY A 51 -0.45 -11.93 -11.19
CA GLY A 51 -0.27 -12.85 -10.06
C GLY A 51 0.67 -12.32 -8.96
N TYR A 52 0.78 -11.00 -8.78
CA TYR A 52 1.68 -10.39 -7.79
C TYR A 52 1.31 -10.72 -6.33
N PHE A 53 0.01 -10.81 -6.05
CA PHE A 53 -0.50 -10.96 -4.68
C PHE A 53 -0.30 -12.38 -4.18
N VAL A 54 0.27 -12.50 -2.97
CA VAL A 54 0.52 -13.81 -2.36
C VAL A 54 -0.79 -14.52 -2.02
N ASN A 55 -1.77 -13.76 -1.52
CA ASN A 55 -3.09 -14.27 -1.16
C ASN A 55 -4.14 -13.14 -1.12
N ARG A 56 -5.35 -13.45 -0.64
CA ARG A 56 -6.44 -12.48 -0.53
C ARG A 56 -6.19 -11.36 0.48
N TYR A 57 -5.48 -11.63 1.58
CA TYR A 57 -5.20 -10.65 2.63
C TYR A 57 -4.11 -9.67 2.20
N ASP A 58 -3.08 -10.16 1.51
CA ASP A 58 -2.05 -9.31 0.88
C ASP A 58 -2.71 -8.28 -0.05
N ARG A 59 -3.65 -8.73 -0.88
CA ARG A 59 -4.44 -7.85 -1.75
C ARG A 59 -5.32 -6.88 -0.96
N LEU A 60 -5.97 -7.34 0.11
CA LEU A 60 -6.80 -6.50 0.96
C LEU A 60 -5.99 -5.38 1.60
N PHE A 61 -4.80 -5.68 2.15
CA PHE A 61 -3.95 -4.66 2.75
C PHE A 61 -3.50 -3.60 1.73
N HIS A 62 -3.14 -4.00 0.50
CA HIS A 62 -2.84 -3.01 -0.54
C HIS A 62 -4.06 -2.20 -0.96
N ALA A 63 -5.26 -2.82 -0.99
CA ALA A 63 -6.50 -2.10 -1.29
C ALA A 63 -6.87 -1.10 -0.19
N LEU A 64 -6.59 -1.40 1.08
CA LEU A 64 -6.80 -0.47 2.20
C LEU A 64 -5.92 0.76 2.09
N VAL A 65 -4.67 0.63 1.64
CA VAL A 65 -3.80 1.80 1.38
C VAL A 65 -4.36 2.68 0.26
N ILE A 66 -4.92 2.08 -0.79
CA ILE A 66 -5.57 2.85 -1.88
C ILE A 66 -6.85 3.52 -1.38
N LEU A 67 -7.61 2.84 -0.53
CA LEU A 67 -8.80 3.41 0.10
C LEU A 67 -8.45 4.58 1.03
N ASP A 68 -7.34 4.49 1.78
CA ASP A 68 -6.83 5.59 2.60
C ASP A 68 -6.60 6.85 1.77
N VAL A 69 -5.92 6.73 0.62
CA VAL A 69 -5.72 7.84 -0.32
C VAL A 69 -7.06 8.43 -0.78
N LEU A 70 -8.05 7.58 -1.07
CA LEU A 70 -9.37 8.08 -1.49
C LEU A 70 -10.08 8.83 -0.36
N LEU A 71 -10.10 8.26 0.85
CA LEU A 71 -10.81 8.83 1.99
C LEU A 71 -10.18 10.15 2.42
N GLU A 72 -8.84 10.19 2.48
CA GLU A 72 -8.13 11.41 2.86
C GLU A 72 -8.44 12.55 1.90
N ALA A 73 -8.64 12.27 0.60
CA ALA A 73 -8.93 13.31 -0.40
C ALA A 73 -10.21 14.13 -0.12
N PHE A 74 -11.10 13.61 0.73
CA PHE A 74 -12.36 14.27 1.12
C PHE A 74 -12.30 14.91 2.51
N ILE A 75 -11.17 14.80 3.23
CA ILE A 75 -11.00 15.43 4.54
C ILE A 75 -10.53 16.88 4.33
N PRO A 76 -11.24 17.90 4.86
CA PRO A 76 -10.92 19.30 4.61
C PRO A 76 -9.73 19.83 5.43
N LEU A 77 -8.80 18.96 5.83
CA LEU A 77 -7.65 19.30 6.68
C LEU A 77 -6.41 18.53 6.21
N HIS A 78 -5.48 19.22 5.56
CA HIS A 78 -4.20 18.68 5.10
C HIS A 78 -3.02 19.48 5.63
N GLU A 79 -3.03 19.73 6.93
CA GLU A 79 -1.94 20.46 7.59
C GLU A 79 -0.96 19.48 8.25
N GLY A 80 0.31 19.59 7.86
CA GLY A 80 1.43 18.91 8.51
C GLY A 80 1.83 17.58 7.87
N TYR A 81 2.73 16.89 8.58
CA TYR A 81 3.47 15.73 8.09
C TYR A 81 2.96 14.41 8.69
N GLY A 82 1.71 14.39 9.19
CA GLY A 82 1.10 13.23 9.84
C GLY A 82 1.00 12.00 8.93
N PHE A 83 0.91 12.22 7.61
CA PHE A 83 0.88 11.16 6.61
C PHE A 83 2.14 10.27 6.61
N TYR A 84 3.30 10.74 7.10
CA TYR A 84 4.46 9.86 7.27
C TYR A 84 4.22 8.79 8.34
N GLY A 85 3.44 9.10 9.38
CA GLY A 85 3.02 8.12 10.38
C GLY A 85 2.17 7.02 9.76
N CYS A 86 1.18 7.39 8.95
CA CYS A 86 0.37 6.45 8.18
C CYS A 86 1.22 5.63 7.20
N ALA A 87 2.12 6.28 6.45
CA ALA A 87 3.03 5.62 5.53
C ALA A 87 3.93 4.58 6.24
N ALA A 88 4.49 4.92 7.39
CA ALA A 88 5.28 4.00 8.20
C ALA A 88 4.44 2.83 8.71
N GLY A 89 3.22 3.10 9.20
CA GLY A 89 2.26 2.08 9.61
C GLY A 89 1.95 1.09 8.48
N PHE A 90 1.57 1.59 7.30
CA PHE A 90 1.31 0.74 6.14
C PHE A 90 2.54 -0.03 5.68
N ALA A 91 3.72 0.60 5.64
CA ALA A 91 4.97 -0.07 5.28
C ALA A 91 5.27 -1.22 6.24
N LEU A 92 5.08 -1.02 7.54
CA LEU A 92 5.24 -2.06 8.55
C LEU A 92 4.21 -3.16 8.41
N THR A 93 2.92 -2.85 8.30
CA THR A 93 1.84 -3.85 8.21
C THR A 93 1.91 -4.66 6.91
N VAL A 94 1.97 -3.99 5.75
CA VAL A 94 2.05 -4.66 4.44
C VAL A 94 3.39 -5.39 4.31
N GLY A 95 4.48 -4.74 4.72
CA GLY A 95 5.83 -5.30 4.65
C GLY A 95 5.99 -6.55 5.50
N SER A 96 5.66 -6.48 6.78
CA SER A 96 5.77 -7.63 7.70
C SER A 96 4.87 -8.78 7.29
N TYR A 97 3.61 -8.50 6.90
CA TYR A 97 2.68 -9.51 6.44
C TYR A 97 3.19 -10.24 5.20
N ARG A 98 3.62 -9.48 4.18
CA ARG A 98 4.10 -10.05 2.93
C ARG A 98 5.40 -10.84 3.15
N ALA A 99 6.32 -10.33 3.97
CA ALA A 99 7.55 -11.03 4.33
C ALA A 99 7.26 -12.37 5.02
N TRP A 100 6.30 -12.40 5.94
CA TRP A 100 5.83 -13.62 6.59
C TRP A 100 5.16 -14.58 5.59
N ALA A 101 4.25 -14.09 4.76
CA ALA A 101 3.50 -14.90 3.79
C ALA A 101 4.37 -15.49 2.66
N MET A 102 5.55 -14.89 2.40
CA MET A 102 6.52 -15.40 1.43
C MET A 102 7.50 -16.43 2.02
N ARG A 103 7.43 -16.75 3.31
CA ARG A 103 8.31 -17.75 3.93
C ARG A 103 8.00 -19.15 3.36
N PRO A 104 9.03 -19.94 3.00
CA PRO A 104 8.83 -21.34 2.61
C PRO A 104 8.19 -22.14 3.75
N ALA A 105 7.19 -22.97 3.43
CA ALA A 105 6.49 -23.84 4.39
C ALA A 105 7.42 -24.81 5.15
N ALA A 106 8.63 -25.07 4.63
CA ALA A 106 9.63 -25.96 5.24
C ALA A 106 10.18 -25.45 6.58
N ALA A 107 10.12 -24.14 6.88
CA ALA A 107 10.63 -23.59 8.14
C ALA A 107 9.73 -23.86 9.37
N VAL A 108 8.53 -24.44 9.17
CA VAL A 108 7.56 -24.71 10.25
C VAL A 108 7.53 -26.19 10.65
N CYS A 109 8.11 -27.09 9.85
CA CYS A 109 8.04 -28.54 10.08
C CYS A 109 9.33 -29.21 10.57
N ASP A 110 10.41 -28.47 10.85
CA ASP A 110 11.67 -29.02 11.38
C ASP A 110 11.73 -28.94 12.91
N SER A 111 10.75 -29.55 13.58
CA SER A 111 10.73 -29.74 15.03
C SER A 111 10.28 -31.14 15.45
N ARG A 112 10.29 -32.12 14.52
CA ARG A 112 10.06 -33.51 14.90
C ARG A 112 11.35 -34.07 15.54
N PRO A 113 11.33 -34.51 16.80
CA PRO A 113 12.47 -35.18 17.38
C PRO A 113 12.76 -36.46 16.59
N LEU A 114 14.03 -36.63 16.19
CA LEU A 114 14.55 -37.87 15.65
C LEU A 114 14.30 -38.98 16.68
N GLN A 115 13.64 -40.05 16.23
CA GLN A 115 13.42 -41.28 16.99
C GLN A 115 14.75 -41.98 17.30
#